data_AF-A0A418F385-F1
#
_entry.id   AF-A0A418F385-F1
#
_cell.length_a   1.000
_cell.length_b   1.000
_cell.length_c   1.000
_cell.angle_alpha   90.00
_cell.angle_beta   90.00
_cell.angle_gamma   90.00
#
_symmetry.space_group_name_H-M   'P 1'
#
loop_
_entity.id
_entity.type
_entity.pdbx_description
1 polymer ?
#
loop_
_entity_poly.entity_id
_entity_poly.type
_entity_poly.pdbx_seq_one_letter_code
_entity_poly.pdbx_strand_id
1 'polypeptide(L)'
;MTRCCQTLALASGSLCALLRVVQCLLQSGDTTPLCPIQTASFLTDLATCVHKVMAHSSADENEAKCMEKRLIIQQMSLNLHDQVTRRTIQILQNIPGLEVYSSPDVAAIPGLEVYPSSGIPPLSLDRAAADRLDSRVSPQTTSLDEEATTGGTPYPVLVLLLCQQPSFVQCIQSRAQLAMVILSVLSELSVWQMQRMQRPEEFVGRRQEDELSRLEDPFSIQVSSELFELGYTLLTDLLAPWLNPSQPTHLHDALAAAATQLTQSLAQTSPPAFILHAAADTRPNASQPSVVEHRFTPNAMGLAVLQIVTSNVRRLVLSHVDPAEVGLQDGQDQLIQALEHLIPLGTKRTDPLFSLSLQAAAAIEVGMEAFYPSSQQRTDMLTTRMGHGATLEFQLRWPVQEREQEDPRYERLILVLQLACIKEGFEHALRGTWGVCLHLVVGLPSTQSTADVLTQCIAESIQQAGFAGWKVAAGAQEVSITLQRHLHWNRVEKMGHDSGSGWIRVYPQAVATYDDVLVEVNAFVGQHASGAM
;
A
#
# COMPACT_ATOMS: atom_id res chain seq x y z
N MET A 1 4.96 14.15 35.22
CA MET A 1 5.84 13.21 34.48
C MET A 1 5.79 13.37 32.97
N THR A 2 4.70 13.90 32.39
CA THR A 2 4.43 13.93 30.94
C THR A 2 5.37 14.81 30.09
N ARG A 3 5.84 15.97 30.56
CA ARG A 3 6.63 16.91 29.73
C ARG A 3 8.02 16.37 29.35
N CYS A 4 8.81 15.90 30.32
CA CYS A 4 10.14 15.37 30.03
C CYS A 4 10.05 14.13 29.12
N CYS A 5 9.03 13.28 29.32
CA CYS A 5 8.79 12.12 28.47
C CYS A 5 8.39 12.53 27.04
N GLN A 6 7.55 13.56 26.85
CA GLN A 6 7.18 14.09 25.52
C GLN A 6 8.40 14.63 24.76
N THR A 7 9.19 15.48 25.40
CA THR A 7 10.38 16.07 24.77
C THR A 7 11.45 14.99 24.49
N LEU A 8 11.63 14.03 25.39
CA LEU A 8 12.58 12.94 25.22
C LEU A 8 12.12 11.92 24.15
N ALA A 9 10.83 11.63 24.06
CA ALA A 9 10.26 10.78 23.01
C ALA A 9 10.36 11.42 21.62
N LEU A 10 10.17 12.74 21.54
CA LEU A 10 10.36 13.46 20.28
C LEU A 10 11.84 13.52 19.89
N ALA A 11 12.73 13.79 20.85
CA ALA A 11 14.17 13.84 20.64
C ALA A 11 14.77 12.47 20.28
N SER A 12 14.20 11.37 20.77
CA SER A 12 14.65 10.02 20.42
C SER A 12 14.22 9.59 19.01
N GLY A 13 13.32 10.33 18.35
CA GLY A 13 12.78 9.93 17.06
C GLY A 13 12.04 8.58 17.11
N SER A 14 11.54 8.17 18.27
CA SER A 14 11.00 6.83 18.48
C SER A 14 9.48 6.79 18.32
N LEU A 15 9.00 5.98 17.37
CA LEU A 15 7.57 5.70 17.20
C LEU A 15 7.00 5.07 18.48
N CYS A 16 7.69 4.07 19.04
CA CYS A 16 7.28 3.40 20.26
C CYS A 16 7.20 4.38 21.45
N ALA A 17 8.19 5.27 21.60
CA ALA A 17 8.16 6.28 22.65
C ALA A 17 7.00 7.28 22.49
N LEU A 18 6.67 7.69 21.26
CA LEU A 18 5.51 8.56 21.03
C LEU A 18 4.18 7.83 21.26
N LEU A 19 4.08 6.55 20.94
CA LEU A 19 2.91 5.73 21.30
C LEU A 19 2.78 5.56 22.82
N ARG A 20 3.89 5.41 23.56
CA ARG A 20 3.89 5.40 25.03
C ARG A 20 3.41 6.74 25.58
N VAL A 21 3.80 7.86 24.97
CA VAL A 21 3.26 9.18 25.30
C VAL A 21 1.74 9.23 25.08
N VAL A 22 1.23 8.70 23.97
CA VAL A 22 -0.22 8.59 23.71
C VAL A 22 -0.90 7.76 24.79
N GLN A 23 -0.37 6.57 25.11
CA GLN A 23 -0.90 5.71 26.18
C GLN A 23 -0.96 6.44 27.52
N CYS A 24 0.12 7.13 27.92
CA CYS A 24 0.15 7.90 29.14
C CYS A 24 -0.87 9.06 29.13
N LEU A 25 -1.05 9.75 28.01
CA LEU A 25 -2.04 10.83 27.89
C LEU A 25 -3.47 10.32 28.03
N LEU A 26 -3.75 9.10 27.54
CA LEU A 26 -5.06 8.46 27.61
C LEU A 26 -5.36 7.89 29.02
N GLN A 27 -4.36 7.32 29.69
CA GLN A 27 -4.51 6.69 31.02
C GLN A 27 -4.39 7.67 32.20
N SER A 28 -3.84 8.87 31.98
CA SER A 28 -3.71 9.88 33.03
C SER A 28 -5.08 10.45 33.41
N GLY A 29 -5.72 9.88 34.43
CA GLY A 29 -6.95 10.41 35.05
C GLY A 29 -6.78 11.78 35.77
N ASP A 30 -5.59 12.39 35.66
CA ASP A 30 -5.28 13.70 36.23
C ASP A 30 -6.04 14.81 35.49
N THR A 31 -6.88 15.56 36.22
CA THR A 31 -7.67 16.69 35.72
C THR A 31 -6.84 17.96 35.48
N THR A 32 -5.51 17.86 35.48
CA THR A 32 -4.64 19.03 35.32
C THR A 32 -4.70 19.53 33.88
N PRO A 33 -5.17 20.78 33.65
CA PRO A 33 -5.35 21.33 32.32
C PRO A 33 -4.00 21.40 31.58
N LEU A 34 -4.03 21.14 30.27
CA LEU A 34 -2.85 21.31 29.43
C LEU A 34 -2.45 22.79 29.39
N CYS A 35 -1.14 23.06 29.40
CA CYS A 35 -0.63 24.41 29.16
C CYS A 35 -0.65 24.68 27.65
N PRO A 36 -1.49 25.60 27.14
CA PRO A 36 -1.67 25.78 25.68
C PRO A 36 -0.37 26.12 24.94
N ILE A 37 0.50 26.92 25.58
CA ILE A 37 1.80 27.32 25.03
C ILE A 37 2.73 26.11 24.86
N GLN A 38 2.74 25.20 25.85
CA GLN A 38 3.59 24.01 25.80
C GLN A 38 3.07 22.99 24.79
N THR A 39 1.75 22.81 24.72
CA THR A 39 1.10 21.95 23.71
C THR A 39 1.38 22.45 22.30
N ALA A 40 1.29 23.77 22.08
CA ALA A 40 1.59 24.37 20.79
C ALA A 40 3.06 24.20 20.40
N SER A 41 4.00 24.43 21.33
CA SER A 41 5.43 24.20 21.10
C SER A 41 5.69 22.75 20.71
N PHE A 42 5.20 21.78 21.50
CA PHE A 42 5.41 20.36 21.22
C PHE A 42 4.85 19.93 19.86
N LEU A 43 3.64 20.36 19.51
CA LEU A 43 3.02 20.03 18.23
C LEU A 43 3.76 20.67 17.04
N THR A 44 4.27 21.89 17.22
CA THR A 44 5.10 22.56 16.21
C THR A 44 6.43 21.82 16.02
N ASP A 45 7.06 21.41 17.11
CA ASP A 45 8.31 20.63 17.08
C ASP A 45 8.09 19.26 16.42
N LEU A 46 7.00 18.58 16.74
CA LEU A 46 6.59 17.31 16.12
C LEU A 46 6.37 17.48 14.62
N ALA A 47 5.56 18.47 14.23
CA ALA A 47 5.25 18.72 12.82
C ALA A 47 6.49 19.12 12.02
N THR A 48 7.38 19.92 12.62
CA THR A 48 8.67 20.29 12.02
C THR A 48 9.58 19.07 11.86
N CYS A 49 9.63 18.18 12.85
CA CYS A 49 10.42 16.96 12.78
C CYS A 49 9.91 16.04 11.66
N VAL A 50 8.61 15.77 11.62
CA VAL A 50 7.98 14.97 10.56
C VAL A 50 8.17 15.62 9.19
N HIS A 51 7.93 16.92 9.06
CA HIS A 51 8.09 17.63 7.80
C HIS A 51 9.54 17.59 7.31
N LYS A 52 10.54 17.72 8.21
CA LYS A 52 11.94 17.54 7.86
C LYS A 52 12.19 16.13 7.32
N VAL A 53 11.80 15.08 8.03
CA VAL A 53 11.99 13.69 7.58
C VAL A 53 11.42 13.49 6.17
N MET A 54 10.22 14.01 5.93
CA MET A 54 9.55 13.87 4.64
C MET A 54 10.20 14.71 3.53
N ALA A 55 10.60 15.95 3.82
CA ALA A 55 11.21 16.86 2.84
C ALA A 55 12.59 16.39 2.37
N HIS A 56 13.41 15.83 3.27
CA HIS A 56 14.69 15.23 2.90
C HIS A 56 14.50 14.03 1.97
N SER A 57 13.41 13.27 2.15
CA SER A 57 13.09 12.13 1.29
C SER A 57 12.51 12.51 -0.08
N SER A 58 11.77 13.61 -0.18
CA SER A 58 11.11 14.02 -1.45
C SER A 58 12.03 14.79 -2.40
N ALA A 59 13.03 15.51 -1.88
CA ALA A 59 14.01 16.24 -2.70
C ALA A 59 14.80 15.28 -3.61
N ASP A 60 15.18 14.13 -3.08
CA ASP A 60 15.92 13.09 -3.80
C ASP A 60 15.03 12.32 -4.80
N GLU A 61 13.72 12.19 -4.53
CA GLU A 61 12.76 11.57 -5.45
C GLU A 61 12.60 12.38 -6.74
N ASN A 62 12.58 13.71 -6.64
CA ASN A 62 12.52 14.60 -7.80
C ASN A 62 13.81 14.54 -8.63
N GLU A 63 14.96 14.39 -7.97
CA GLU A 63 16.25 14.21 -8.66
C GLU A 63 16.33 12.84 -9.36
N ALA A 64 15.82 11.78 -8.71
CA ALA A 64 15.73 10.44 -9.27
C ALA A 64 14.81 10.35 -10.50
N LYS A 65 13.59 10.94 -10.43
CA LYS A 65 12.65 11.03 -11.57
C LYS A 65 13.21 11.88 -12.71
N CYS A 66 13.96 12.93 -12.39
CA CYS A 66 14.64 13.74 -13.40
C CYS A 66 15.71 12.93 -14.13
N MET A 67 16.50 12.13 -13.40
CA MET A 67 17.49 11.24 -14.00
C MET A 67 16.84 10.10 -14.81
N GLU A 68 15.74 9.52 -14.35
CA GLU A 68 15.00 8.47 -15.07
C GLU A 68 14.45 8.99 -16.40
N LYS A 69 13.78 10.15 -16.40
CA LYS A 69 13.32 10.80 -17.63
C LYS A 69 14.46 11.01 -18.61
N ARG A 70 15.65 11.44 -18.14
CA ARG A 70 16.84 11.58 -18.99
C ARG A 70 17.31 10.23 -19.55
N LEU A 71 17.29 9.18 -18.75
CA LEU A 71 17.76 7.85 -19.12
C LEU A 71 16.82 7.15 -20.11
N ILE A 72 15.50 7.29 -19.93
CA ILE A 72 14.48 6.86 -20.89
C ILE A 72 14.63 7.62 -22.21
N ILE A 73 14.78 8.95 -22.16
CA ILE A 73 14.99 9.77 -23.37
C ILE A 73 16.28 9.32 -24.09
N GLN A 74 17.35 9.02 -23.35
CA GLN A 74 18.61 8.54 -23.92
C GLN A 74 18.49 7.13 -24.51
N GLN A 75 17.78 6.20 -23.87
CA GLN A 75 17.50 4.86 -24.40
C GLN A 75 16.60 4.92 -25.64
N MET A 76 15.54 5.73 -25.64
CA MET A 76 14.70 5.92 -26.81
C MET A 76 15.50 6.51 -27.98
N SER A 77 16.40 7.45 -27.72
CA SER A 77 17.30 8.03 -28.72
C SER A 77 18.26 6.98 -29.32
N LEU A 78 18.85 6.12 -28.48
CA LEU A 78 19.72 5.02 -28.93
C LEU A 78 18.95 3.96 -29.75
N ASN A 79 17.73 3.63 -29.33
CA ASN A 79 16.89 2.64 -30.00
C ASN A 79 16.37 3.15 -31.36
N LEU A 80 16.03 4.45 -31.43
CA LEU A 80 15.74 5.15 -32.69
C LEU A 80 16.96 5.14 -33.63
N HIS A 81 18.16 5.39 -33.10
CA HIS A 81 19.38 5.34 -33.90
C HIS A 81 19.65 3.93 -34.45
N ASP A 82 19.47 2.88 -33.64
CA ASP A 82 19.63 1.48 -34.09
C ASP A 82 18.57 1.09 -35.13
N GLN A 83 17.30 1.49 -34.94
CA GLN A 83 16.25 1.26 -35.94
C GLN A 83 16.50 1.97 -37.26
N VAL A 84 16.93 3.24 -37.23
CA VAL A 84 17.27 4.00 -38.45
C VAL A 84 18.47 3.36 -39.15
N THR A 85 19.47 2.91 -38.40
CA THR A 85 20.66 2.23 -38.93
C THR A 85 20.29 0.90 -39.58
N ARG A 86 19.50 0.05 -38.90
CA ARG A 86 19.01 -1.22 -39.46
C ARG A 86 18.16 -1.04 -40.70
N ARG A 87 17.27 -0.04 -40.69
CA ARG A 87 16.40 0.27 -41.85
C ARG A 87 17.22 0.79 -43.03
N THR A 88 18.26 1.58 -42.76
CA THR A 88 19.20 2.04 -43.79
C THR A 88 19.99 0.87 -44.38
N ILE A 89 20.48 -0.05 -43.55
CA ILE A 89 21.17 -1.27 -44.01
C ILE A 89 20.23 -2.15 -44.85
N GLN A 90 18.98 -2.37 -44.41
CA GLN A 90 17.99 -3.11 -45.19
C GLN A 90 17.66 -2.46 -46.54
N ILE A 91 17.56 -1.12 -46.58
CA ILE A 91 17.34 -0.40 -47.83
C ILE A 91 18.55 -0.59 -48.76
N LEU A 92 19.77 -0.47 -48.24
CA LEU A 92 21.00 -0.66 -49.01
C LEU A 92 21.17 -2.10 -49.53
N GLN A 93 20.73 -3.10 -48.77
CA GLN A 93 20.76 -4.52 -49.17
C GLN A 93 19.74 -4.88 -50.26
N ASN A 94 18.67 -4.09 -50.40
CA ASN A 94 17.60 -4.33 -51.37
C ASN A 94 17.80 -3.59 -52.71
N ILE A 95 18.92 -2.88 -52.90
CA ILE A 95 19.25 -2.22 -54.18
C ILE A 95 20.01 -3.24 -55.06
N PRO A 96 19.46 -3.66 -56.22
CA PRO A 96 20.15 -4.59 -57.12
C PRO A 96 21.46 -3.97 -57.64
N GLY A 97 22.59 -4.63 -57.37
CA GLY A 97 23.92 -4.20 -57.81
C GLY A 97 24.82 -3.58 -56.73
N LEU A 98 24.36 -3.48 -55.47
CA LEU A 98 25.19 -3.04 -54.34
C LEU A 98 25.75 -4.25 -53.58
N GLU A 99 26.95 -4.70 -53.91
CA GLU A 99 27.66 -5.71 -53.10
C GLU A 99 28.24 -5.03 -51.86
N VAL A 100 27.66 -5.32 -50.69
CA VAL A 100 28.23 -4.90 -49.39
C VAL A 100 29.49 -5.74 -49.15
N TYR A 101 30.65 -5.13 -49.39
CA TYR A 101 31.95 -5.75 -49.15
C TYR A 101 32.12 -6.09 -47.66
N SER A 102 31.84 -7.34 -47.30
CA SER A 102 32.15 -7.87 -45.98
C SER A 102 33.61 -8.30 -46.02
N SER A 103 34.52 -7.51 -45.43
CA SER A 103 35.94 -7.85 -45.40
C SER A 103 36.12 -9.22 -44.72
N PRO A 104 36.90 -10.15 -45.30
CA PRO A 104 37.14 -11.45 -44.69
C PRO A 104 38.02 -11.31 -43.45
N ASP A 105 37.86 -12.28 -42.55
CA ASP A 105 38.57 -12.46 -41.30
C ASP A 105 40.04 -12.03 -41.36
N VAL A 106 40.44 -11.13 -40.47
CA VAL A 106 41.85 -10.79 -40.23
C VAL A 106 42.51 -11.95 -39.46
N ALA A 107 42.77 -13.04 -40.16
CA ALA A 107 43.79 -14.00 -39.79
C ALA A 107 45.11 -13.58 -40.46
N ALA A 108 46.01 -13.02 -39.64
CA ALA A 108 47.46 -12.93 -39.85
C ALA A 108 48.00 -12.39 -41.20
N ILE A 109 48.44 -11.13 -41.19
CA ILE A 109 49.60 -10.71 -41.99
C ILE A 109 50.62 -10.05 -41.04
N PRO A 110 51.86 -10.60 -40.91
CA PRO A 110 52.91 -10.04 -40.08
C PRO A 110 53.67 -8.94 -40.82
N GLY A 111 53.95 -7.85 -40.11
CA GLY A 111 54.91 -6.81 -40.51
C GLY A 111 54.29 -5.61 -41.23
N LEU A 112 53.87 -4.61 -40.47
CA LEU A 112 54.10 -3.21 -40.83
C LEU A 112 54.11 -2.36 -39.55
N GLU A 113 55.27 -1.76 -39.29
CA GLU A 113 55.61 -1.04 -38.06
C GLU A 113 55.00 0.37 -38.01
N VAL A 114 54.83 0.82 -36.77
CA VAL A 114 54.42 2.13 -36.29
C VAL A 114 55.35 3.25 -36.75
N TYR A 115 54.81 4.44 -37.08
CA TYR A 115 55.47 5.73 -36.81
C TYR A 115 54.45 6.83 -36.45
N PRO A 116 54.73 7.69 -35.44
CA PRO A 116 53.90 8.84 -35.07
C PRO A 116 54.51 10.18 -35.53
N SER A 117 53.69 11.15 -35.97
CA SER A 117 54.02 12.59 -36.01
C SER A 117 52.74 13.41 -36.19
N SER A 118 52.24 14.15 -35.19
CA SER A 118 52.56 15.54 -34.84
C SER A 118 52.23 16.60 -35.91
N GLY A 119 51.37 17.55 -35.51
CA GLY A 119 51.34 18.93 -36.01
C GLY A 119 50.16 19.32 -36.90
N ILE A 120 49.22 20.11 -36.37
CA ILE A 120 48.68 21.39 -36.89
C ILE A 120 47.71 21.99 -35.83
N PRO A 121 47.67 23.33 -35.63
CA PRO A 121 47.37 24.02 -34.36
C PRO A 121 45.92 24.56 -34.24
N PRO A 122 45.49 25.14 -33.09
CA PRO A 122 44.09 25.44 -32.81
C PRO A 122 43.67 26.83 -33.32
N LEU A 123 42.49 26.91 -33.93
CA LEU A 123 41.83 28.18 -34.25
C LEU A 123 40.99 28.67 -33.05
N SER A 124 41.41 29.81 -32.51
CA SER A 124 40.68 30.60 -31.53
C SER A 124 39.62 31.45 -32.25
N LEU A 125 38.39 31.49 -31.73
CA LEU A 125 37.47 32.61 -31.95
C LEU A 125 36.78 32.99 -30.63
N ASP A 126 37.25 34.13 -30.11
CA ASP A 126 36.58 35.21 -29.39
C ASP A 126 35.75 34.97 -28.12
N ARG A 127 36.45 35.29 -27.01
CA ARG A 127 35.93 35.95 -25.80
C ARG A 127 35.24 37.28 -26.16
N ALA A 128 33.91 37.27 -26.22
CA ALA A 128 33.10 38.48 -26.08
C ALA A 128 31.65 38.16 -25.67
N ALA A 129 31.43 37.46 -24.55
CA ALA A 129 30.10 37.31 -23.95
C ALA A 129 30.09 36.96 -22.45
N ALA A 130 31.21 37.16 -21.74
CA ALA A 130 31.41 36.67 -20.37
C ALA A 130 31.39 37.77 -19.29
N ASP A 131 30.70 38.90 -19.51
CA ASP A 131 30.79 40.04 -18.58
C ASP A 131 29.48 40.84 -18.35
N ARG A 132 28.31 40.17 -18.41
CA ARG A 132 27.02 40.84 -18.13
C ARG A 132 25.98 39.97 -17.42
N LEU A 133 26.35 39.26 -16.36
CA LEU A 133 25.33 38.69 -15.47
C LEU A 133 25.82 38.57 -14.02
N ASP A 134 26.27 39.68 -13.44
CA ASP A 134 26.40 39.83 -11.99
C ASP A 134 25.94 41.23 -11.59
N SER A 135 24.66 41.34 -11.22
CA SER A 135 24.07 42.36 -10.33
C SER A 135 22.55 42.42 -10.53
N ARG A 136 21.81 41.68 -9.68
CA ARG A 136 20.49 42.04 -9.13
C ARG A 136 19.98 40.86 -8.30
N VAL A 137 20.53 40.71 -7.10
CA VAL A 137 19.85 39.97 -6.03
C VAL A 137 18.86 40.94 -5.40
N SER A 138 17.58 40.67 -5.58
CA SER A 138 16.49 41.14 -4.73
C SER A 138 15.60 39.92 -4.45
N PRO A 139 15.04 39.79 -3.24
CA PRO A 139 14.46 38.55 -2.78
C PRO A 139 13.13 38.31 -3.51
N GLN A 140 13.10 37.33 -4.41
CA GLN A 140 11.85 36.82 -4.95
C GLN A 140 11.34 35.72 -4.01
N THR A 141 10.26 36.04 -3.30
CA THR A 141 9.31 35.09 -2.74
C THR A 141 8.79 34.21 -3.87
N THR A 142 9.23 32.96 -3.94
CA THR A 142 8.67 31.96 -4.84
C THR A 142 7.34 31.47 -4.28
N SER A 143 6.26 31.93 -4.89
CA SER A 143 4.90 31.42 -4.73
C SER A 143 4.81 29.98 -5.26
N LEU A 144 4.27 29.08 -4.44
CA LEU A 144 4.04 27.64 -4.68
C LEU A 144 2.82 27.36 -5.57
N ASP A 145 2.61 28.10 -6.67
CA ASP A 145 1.33 28.08 -7.40
C ASP A 145 1.32 27.37 -8.78
N GLU A 146 2.37 26.67 -9.19
CA GLU A 146 2.37 25.92 -10.47
C GLU A 146 2.74 24.45 -10.31
N GLU A 147 1.90 23.66 -9.65
CA GLU A 147 1.91 22.19 -9.78
C GLU A 147 0.53 21.60 -9.42
N ALA A 148 -0.53 22.15 -10.03
CA ALA A 148 -1.91 21.71 -9.81
C ALA A 148 -2.51 21.06 -11.06
N THR A 149 -1.90 19.98 -11.54
CA THR A 149 -2.59 19.01 -12.41
C THR A 149 -1.93 17.64 -12.26
N THR A 150 -2.68 16.69 -11.70
CA THR A 150 -2.35 15.25 -11.49
C THR A 150 -1.27 14.93 -10.44
N GLY A 151 -1.64 14.99 -9.16
CA GLY A 151 -0.85 14.45 -8.05
C GLY A 151 -1.22 15.10 -6.71
N GLY A 152 -1.71 14.32 -5.75
CA GLY A 152 -1.99 14.81 -4.40
C GLY A 152 -0.74 15.38 -3.72
N THR A 153 -0.91 16.29 -2.76
CA THR A 153 0.20 16.89 -2.01
C THR A 153 1.12 15.82 -1.39
N PRO A 154 2.45 15.94 -1.48
CA PRO A 154 3.39 14.91 -1.01
C PRO A 154 3.46 14.75 0.52
N TYR A 155 2.73 15.58 1.28
CA TYR A 155 2.72 15.59 2.73
C TYR A 155 1.34 15.25 3.30
N PRO A 156 1.29 14.53 4.44
CA PRO A 156 0.05 14.23 5.12
C PRO A 156 -0.67 15.50 5.58
N VAL A 157 -1.99 15.46 5.48
CA VAL A 157 -2.85 16.63 5.71
C VAL A 157 -2.70 17.15 7.13
N LEU A 158 -2.54 16.29 8.14
CA LEU A 158 -2.40 16.75 9.53
C LEU A 158 -1.04 17.42 9.79
N VAL A 159 0.02 16.98 9.12
CA VAL A 159 1.33 17.62 9.21
C VAL A 159 1.26 19.03 8.63
N LEU A 160 0.60 19.20 7.48
CA LEU A 160 0.37 20.51 6.88
C LEU A 160 -0.48 21.40 7.79
N LEU A 161 -1.56 20.86 8.38
CA LEU A 161 -2.42 21.60 9.31
C LEU A 161 -1.66 22.06 10.56
N LEU A 162 -0.84 21.19 11.17
CA LEU A 162 -0.05 21.55 12.33
C LEU A 162 1.02 22.60 12.01
N CYS A 163 1.62 22.56 10.82
CA CYS A 163 2.61 23.55 10.39
C CYS A 163 1.99 24.90 9.98
N GLN A 164 0.80 24.90 9.39
CA GLN A 164 0.25 26.06 8.67
C GLN A 164 -0.93 26.73 9.36
N GLN A 165 -1.58 26.09 10.35
CA GLN A 165 -2.81 26.58 10.98
C GLN A 165 -2.70 26.67 12.51
N PRO A 166 -2.27 27.82 13.06
CA PRO A 166 -2.21 28.04 14.51
C PRO A 166 -3.58 27.93 15.21
N SER A 167 -4.67 28.23 14.49
CA SER A 167 -6.05 28.12 14.96
C SER A 167 -6.44 26.68 15.29
N PHE A 168 -5.93 25.71 14.53
CA PHE A 168 -6.14 24.28 14.79
C PHE A 168 -5.51 23.86 16.11
N VAL A 169 -4.28 24.30 16.36
CA VAL A 169 -3.55 23.99 17.62
C VAL A 169 -4.26 24.58 18.84
N GLN A 170 -4.88 25.75 18.69
CA GLN A 170 -5.65 26.40 19.76
C GLN A 170 -6.95 25.64 20.13
N CYS A 171 -7.46 24.79 19.23
CA CYS A 171 -8.65 23.96 19.50
C CYS A 171 -8.34 22.77 20.41
N ILE A 172 -7.06 22.45 20.65
CA ILE A 172 -6.63 21.31 21.47
C ILE A 172 -6.56 21.76 22.94
N GLN A 173 -7.55 21.37 23.72
CA GLN A 173 -7.76 21.81 25.10
C GLN A 173 -7.55 20.68 26.12
N SER A 174 -7.71 19.42 25.72
CA SER A 174 -7.60 18.26 26.61
C SER A 174 -6.50 17.27 26.21
N ARG A 175 -6.05 16.46 27.17
CA ARG A 175 -5.07 15.38 26.93
C ARG A 175 -5.57 14.35 25.94
N ALA A 176 -6.87 14.02 26.01
CA ALA A 176 -7.52 13.15 25.06
C ALA A 176 -7.46 13.73 23.63
N GLN A 177 -7.71 15.03 23.47
CA GLN A 177 -7.57 15.70 22.16
C GLN A 177 -6.13 15.69 21.65
N LEU A 178 -5.16 15.97 22.52
CA LEU A 178 -3.75 15.89 22.17
C LEU A 178 -3.33 14.47 21.77
N ALA A 179 -3.78 13.46 22.51
CA ALA A 179 -3.54 12.05 22.18
C ALA A 179 -4.14 11.68 20.81
N MET A 180 -5.37 12.12 20.51
CA MET A 180 -6.01 11.88 19.22
C MET A 180 -5.22 12.48 18.04
N VAL A 181 -4.72 13.71 18.21
CA VAL A 181 -3.93 14.40 17.19
C VAL A 181 -2.58 13.70 16.98
N ILE A 182 -1.85 13.38 18.05
CA ILE A 182 -0.56 12.69 17.95
C ILE A 182 -0.74 11.33 17.25
N LEU A 183 -1.72 10.53 17.68
CA LEU A 183 -1.97 9.21 17.13
C LEU A 183 -2.33 9.27 15.63
N SER A 184 -3.12 10.27 15.23
CA SER A 184 -3.48 10.47 13.82
C SER A 184 -2.26 10.84 12.96
N VAL A 185 -1.37 11.70 13.47
CA VAL A 185 -0.10 12.04 12.79
C VAL A 185 0.80 10.81 12.66
N LEU A 186 0.92 9.99 13.72
CA LEU A 186 1.73 8.77 13.70
C LEU A 186 1.18 7.73 12.71
N SER A 187 -0.14 7.66 12.55
CA SER A 187 -0.77 6.81 11.55
C SER A 187 -0.43 7.24 10.13
N GLU A 188 -0.64 8.52 9.81
CA GLU A 188 -0.30 9.09 8.50
C GLU A 188 1.19 8.89 8.17
N LEU A 189 2.08 9.09 9.14
CA LEU A 189 3.51 8.87 9.00
C LEU A 189 3.85 7.39 8.75
N SER A 190 3.23 6.47 9.48
CA SER A 190 3.47 5.03 9.33
C SER A 190 3.07 4.53 7.94
N VAL A 191 1.93 4.99 7.42
CA VAL A 191 1.46 4.68 6.06
C VAL A 191 2.43 5.24 5.02
N TRP A 192 2.83 6.52 5.16
CA TRP A 192 3.78 7.14 4.24
C TRP A 192 5.12 6.40 4.19
N GLN A 193 5.68 6.03 5.34
CA GLN A 193 6.92 5.26 5.41
C GLN A 193 6.79 3.87 4.78
N MET A 194 5.65 3.20 4.99
CA MET A 194 5.38 1.91 4.38
C MET A 194 5.25 2.00 2.86
N GLN A 195 4.56 3.01 2.33
CA GLN A 195 4.46 3.26 0.88
C GLN A 195 5.83 3.54 0.27
N ARG A 196 6.70 4.30 0.96
CA ARG A 196 8.07 4.54 0.52
C ARG A 196 8.88 3.23 0.42
N MET A 197 8.73 2.33 1.38
CA MET A 197 9.41 1.02 1.39
C MET A 197 8.94 0.06 0.29
N GLN A 198 7.75 0.25 -0.30
CA GLN A 198 7.21 -0.61 -1.37
C GLN A 198 7.66 -0.19 -2.78
N ARG A 199 7.99 1.08 -2.97
CA ARG A 199 8.48 1.62 -4.26
C ARG A 199 9.74 0.95 -4.84
N PRO A 200 10.66 0.33 -4.06
CA PRO A 200 11.80 -0.41 -4.62
C PRO A 200 11.41 -1.67 -5.41
N GLU A 201 10.19 -2.21 -5.26
CA GLU A 201 9.76 -3.40 -6.01
C GLU A 201 9.54 -3.13 -7.52
N GLU A 202 9.36 -1.87 -7.92
CA GLU A 202 9.26 -1.48 -9.34
C GLU A 202 10.63 -1.29 -10.01
N PHE A 203 11.72 -1.22 -9.24
CA PHE A 203 13.07 -0.93 -9.74
C PHE A 203 14.07 -2.05 -9.42
N VAL A 204 13.85 -3.22 -10.04
CA VAL A 204 14.87 -4.27 -10.10
C VAL A 204 16.00 -3.82 -11.03
N GLY A 205 17.00 -3.14 -10.47
CA GLY A 205 18.25 -2.85 -11.18
C GLY A 205 19.09 -1.72 -10.59
N ARG A 206 20.03 -2.07 -9.69
CA ARG A 206 21.22 -1.27 -9.33
C ARG A 206 21.06 0.04 -8.54
N ARG A 207 20.16 0.14 -7.56
CA ARG A 207 20.20 1.24 -6.55
C ARG A 207 20.03 0.81 -5.09
N GLN A 208 20.10 -0.49 -4.80
CA GLN A 208 19.88 -1.00 -3.43
C GLN A 208 20.86 -0.43 -2.39
N GLU A 209 22.13 -0.17 -2.73
CA GLU A 209 23.14 0.14 -1.71
C GLU A 209 23.07 1.58 -1.13
N ASP A 210 22.63 2.58 -1.91
CA ASP A 210 22.55 3.99 -1.44
C ASP A 210 21.21 4.36 -0.76
N GLU A 211 20.13 3.61 -1.03
CA GLU A 211 18.84 3.81 -0.37
C GLU A 211 18.70 2.97 0.92
N LEU A 212 19.30 1.78 0.98
CA LEU A 212 19.30 0.91 2.18
C LEU A 212 20.17 1.44 3.32
N SER A 213 21.15 2.31 3.05
CA SER A 213 21.97 2.98 4.07
C SER A 213 21.22 4.05 4.88
N ARG A 214 19.93 4.29 4.59
CA ARG A 214 19.14 5.41 5.11
C ARG A 214 18.04 5.01 6.12
N LEU A 215 18.16 3.84 6.74
CA LEU A 215 17.27 3.36 7.82
C LEU A 215 17.32 4.23 9.10
N GLU A 216 18.14 5.28 9.15
CA GLU A 216 18.33 6.18 10.30
C GLU A 216 17.31 7.35 10.38
N ASP A 217 16.33 7.43 9.46
CA ASP A 217 15.32 8.49 9.50
C ASP A 217 14.48 8.42 10.80
N PRO A 218 14.27 9.54 11.53
CA PRO A 218 13.42 9.60 12.71
C PRO A 218 12.05 8.96 12.45
N PHE A 219 11.57 8.18 13.42
CA PHE A 219 10.32 7.43 13.40
C PHE A 219 10.26 6.27 12.39
N SER A 220 11.38 5.91 11.75
CA SER A 220 11.48 4.70 10.91
C SER A 220 11.32 3.42 11.72
N ILE A 221 11.28 2.27 11.03
CA ILE A 221 11.12 0.93 11.63
C ILE A 221 11.99 0.83 12.89
N GLN A 222 11.34 0.88 14.05
CA GLN A 222 11.99 0.49 15.28
C GLN A 222 11.64 -0.97 15.50
N VAL A 223 12.65 -1.81 15.37
CA VAL A 223 12.66 -3.17 15.91
C VAL A 223 12.53 -3.03 17.43
N SER A 224 11.29 -2.97 17.91
CA SER A 224 10.95 -2.86 19.32
C SER A 224 9.95 -3.94 19.64
N SER A 225 10.32 -4.83 20.55
CA SER A 225 9.45 -5.91 21.04
C SER A 225 8.15 -5.38 21.68
N GLU A 226 8.14 -4.13 22.13
CA GLU A 226 6.99 -3.51 22.78
C GLU A 226 5.96 -2.94 21.80
N LEU A 227 6.29 -2.79 20.51
CA LEU A 227 5.42 -2.08 19.56
C LEU A 227 4.07 -2.78 19.39
N PHE A 228 4.07 -4.10 19.24
CA PHE A 228 2.85 -4.89 19.02
C PHE A 228 2.05 -5.04 20.30
N GLU A 229 2.70 -5.21 21.45
CA GLU A 229 2.05 -5.22 22.77
C GLU A 229 1.37 -3.87 23.07
N LEU A 230 2.06 -2.76 22.75
CA LEU A 230 1.53 -1.42 22.91
C LEU A 230 0.38 -1.15 21.93
N GLY A 231 0.50 -1.62 20.69
CA GLY A 231 -0.56 -1.58 19.69
C GLY A 231 -1.80 -2.34 20.15
N TYR A 232 -1.62 -3.55 20.68
CA TYR A 232 -2.69 -4.35 21.27
C TYR A 232 -3.36 -3.62 22.45
N THR A 233 -2.57 -3.14 23.42
CA THR A 233 -3.09 -2.44 24.60
C THR A 233 -3.90 -1.21 24.22
N LEU A 234 -3.36 -0.38 23.31
CA LEU A 234 -4.08 0.79 22.80
C LEU A 234 -5.36 0.39 22.07
N LEU A 235 -5.32 -0.66 21.25
CA LEU A 235 -6.48 -1.14 20.52
C LEU A 235 -7.58 -1.64 21.48
N THR A 236 -7.22 -2.42 22.49
CA THR A 236 -8.18 -2.91 23.49
C THR A 236 -8.74 -1.82 24.37
N ASP A 237 -7.93 -0.81 24.74
CA ASP A 237 -8.38 0.33 25.54
C ASP A 237 -9.36 1.21 24.72
N LEU A 238 -8.99 1.52 23.47
CA LEU A 238 -9.77 2.39 22.58
C LEU A 238 -11.06 1.75 22.10
N LEU A 239 -11.04 0.45 21.81
CA LEU A 239 -12.18 -0.32 21.31
C LEU A 239 -12.75 -1.26 22.40
N ALA A 240 -12.62 -0.88 23.67
CA ALA A 240 -13.03 -1.70 24.82
C ALA A 240 -14.47 -2.24 24.71
N PRO A 241 -15.50 -1.48 24.27
CA PRO A 241 -16.85 -2.04 24.18
C PRO A 241 -17.02 -3.19 23.17
N TRP A 242 -16.04 -3.40 22.28
CA TRP A 242 -16.05 -4.46 21.25
C TRP A 242 -15.05 -5.56 21.57
N LEU A 243 -13.83 -5.21 21.99
CA LEU A 243 -12.76 -6.17 22.26
C LEU A 243 -12.75 -6.67 23.72
N ASN A 244 -13.27 -5.87 24.65
CA ASN A 244 -13.26 -6.19 26.08
C ASN A 244 -14.55 -5.73 26.78
N PRO A 245 -15.70 -6.35 26.45
CA PRO A 245 -17.02 -5.90 26.92
C PRO A 245 -17.21 -6.03 28.44
N SER A 246 -16.31 -6.72 29.15
CA SER A 246 -16.32 -6.86 30.60
C SER A 246 -15.61 -5.72 31.34
N GLN A 247 -14.83 -4.89 30.63
CA GLN A 247 -14.17 -3.71 31.19
C GLN A 247 -15.02 -2.44 31.05
N PRO A 248 -14.87 -1.48 31.98
CA PRO A 248 -15.63 -0.24 31.93
C PRO A 248 -15.23 0.63 30.73
N THR A 249 -16.22 1.16 30.03
CA THR A 249 -16.09 1.93 28.78
C THR A 249 -15.69 3.40 28.98
N HIS A 250 -15.23 3.76 30.18
CA HIS A 250 -14.96 5.14 30.58
C HIS A 250 -14.01 5.88 29.64
N LEU A 251 -12.98 5.20 29.13
CA LEU A 251 -12.01 5.80 28.21
C LEU A 251 -12.63 6.06 26.82
N HIS A 252 -13.37 5.09 26.30
CA HIS A 252 -14.10 5.24 25.04
C HIS A 252 -15.11 6.41 25.10
N ASP A 253 -15.87 6.51 26.19
CA ASP A 253 -16.87 7.55 26.38
C ASP A 253 -16.23 8.94 26.59
N ALA A 254 -15.13 9.00 27.35
CA ALA A 254 -14.36 10.23 27.51
C ALA A 254 -13.76 10.72 26.19
N LEU A 255 -13.29 9.81 25.34
CA LEU A 255 -12.81 10.14 24.00
C LEU A 255 -13.93 10.62 23.09
N ALA A 256 -15.10 9.99 23.13
CA ALA A 256 -16.28 10.45 22.38
C ALA A 256 -16.72 11.87 22.80
N ALA A 257 -16.65 12.18 24.09
CA ALA A 257 -16.91 13.53 24.58
C ALA A 257 -15.84 14.54 24.12
N ALA A 258 -14.55 14.18 24.24
CA ALA A 258 -13.43 15.01 23.81
C ALA A 258 -13.44 15.28 22.30
N ALA A 259 -13.82 14.29 21.50
CA ALA A 259 -14.06 14.35 20.06
C ALA A 259 -15.12 15.38 19.70
N THR A 260 -16.27 15.32 20.39
CA THR A 260 -17.38 16.24 20.19
C THR A 260 -16.97 17.68 20.50
N GLN A 261 -16.24 17.90 21.59
CA GLN A 261 -15.71 19.22 21.97
C GLN A 261 -14.70 19.78 20.96
N LEU A 262 -13.82 18.92 20.43
CA LEU A 262 -12.83 19.31 19.42
C LEU A 262 -13.53 19.73 18.13
N THR A 263 -14.50 18.93 17.69
CA THR A 263 -15.32 19.20 16.49
C THR A 263 -16.06 20.53 16.62
N GLN A 264 -16.68 20.78 17.77
CA GLN A 264 -17.36 22.05 18.05
C GLN A 264 -16.39 23.24 18.03
N SER A 265 -15.20 23.09 18.61
CA SER A 265 -14.17 24.14 18.63
C SER A 265 -13.68 24.46 17.21
N LEU A 266 -13.42 23.42 16.40
CA LEU A 266 -13.02 23.56 15.01
C LEU A 266 -14.08 24.28 14.17
N ALA A 267 -15.36 23.95 14.37
CA ALA A 267 -16.48 24.60 13.68
C ALA A 267 -16.61 26.09 14.03
N GLN A 268 -16.26 26.48 15.26
CA GLN A 268 -16.32 27.87 15.72
C GLN A 268 -15.16 28.74 15.20
N THR A 269 -14.01 28.14 14.88
CA THR A 269 -12.82 28.87 14.42
C THR A 269 -12.80 29.26 12.93
N SER A 270 -13.96 29.19 12.23
CA SER A 270 -14.24 29.51 10.80
C SER A 270 -14.04 28.37 9.76
N PRO A 271 -14.88 28.26 8.69
CA PRO A 271 -14.71 27.29 7.59
C PRO A 271 -14.27 27.93 6.24
N PRO A 272 -13.63 27.23 5.26
CA PRO A 272 -12.85 26.00 5.35
C PRO A 272 -11.63 25.96 4.38
N ALA A 273 -10.41 26.31 4.84
CA ALA A 273 -9.19 25.81 4.15
C ALA A 273 -9.03 24.27 4.36
N PHE A 274 -9.69 23.78 5.40
CA PHE A 274 -9.72 22.40 5.86
C PHE A 274 -10.47 21.42 4.94
N ILE A 275 -11.44 21.90 4.14
CA ILE A 275 -12.28 21.05 3.27
C ILE A 275 -11.66 20.85 1.89
N LEU A 276 -10.83 21.78 1.40
CA LEU A 276 -10.31 21.76 0.03
C LEU A 276 -9.20 20.72 -0.21
N HIS A 277 -8.34 20.44 0.78
CA HIS A 277 -7.28 19.43 0.63
C HIS A 277 -7.76 17.99 0.84
N ALA A 278 -8.83 17.76 1.61
CA ALA A 278 -9.36 16.42 1.85
C ALA A 278 -10.35 15.95 0.78
N ALA A 279 -10.91 16.87 -0.01
CA ALA A 279 -11.96 16.59 -0.99
C ALA A 279 -11.46 16.32 -2.43
N ALA A 280 -10.15 16.40 -2.69
CA ALA A 280 -9.61 16.27 -4.05
C ALA A 280 -9.81 14.86 -4.68
N ASP A 281 -10.17 13.84 -3.90
CA ASP A 281 -10.31 12.45 -4.36
C ASP A 281 -11.74 11.90 -4.40
N THR A 282 -12.79 12.71 -4.24
CA THR A 282 -14.17 12.18 -4.30
C THR A 282 -15.08 12.95 -5.25
N ARG A 283 -15.71 12.17 -6.16
CA ARG A 283 -16.65 12.59 -7.21
C ARG A 283 -17.71 13.58 -6.70
N PRO A 284 -18.18 14.51 -7.56
CA PRO A 284 -19.18 15.49 -7.18
C PRO A 284 -20.55 14.80 -7.15
N ASN A 285 -21.04 14.43 -5.97
CA ASN A 285 -22.48 14.37 -5.61
C ASN A 285 -22.67 13.55 -4.33
N ALA A 286 -22.58 14.20 -3.17
CA ALA A 286 -23.42 13.97 -2.00
C ALA A 286 -23.03 14.99 -0.93
N SER A 287 -24.02 15.60 -0.29
CA SER A 287 -23.87 16.35 0.95
C SER A 287 -23.27 15.44 2.04
N GLN A 288 -21.94 15.39 2.11
CA GLN A 288 -21.23 14.65 3.15
C GLN A 288 -20.94 15.57 4.35
N PRO A 289 -21.18 15.11 5.60
CA PRO A 289 -20.66 15.78 6.79
C PRO A 289 -19.13 15.91 6.69
N SER A 290 -18.57 16.97 7.26
CA SER A 290 -17.19 17.38 6.98
C SER A 290 -16.20 16.24 7.29
N VAL A 291 -15.24 15.97 6.38
CA VAL A 291 -14.29 14.83 6.44
C VAL A 291 -13.55 14.69 7.78
N VAL A 292 -13.53 15.74 8.59
CA VAL A 292 -12.82 15.76 9.88
C VAL A 292 -13.73 15.57 11.09
N GLU A 293 -15.05 15.73 10.97
CA GLU A 293 -16.01 15.26 11.98
C GLU A 293 -15.82 13.76 12.28
N HIS A 294 -15.33 13.00 11.30
CA HIS A 294 -15.08 11.57 11.42
C HIS A 294 -13.64 11.20 11.80
N ARG A 295 -12.66 12.11 11.71
CA ARG A 295 -11.23 11.77 11.98
C ARG A 295 -10.89 11.64 13.45
N PHE A 296 -11.59 12.35 14.33
CA PHE A 296 -11.28 12.37 15.76
C PHE A 296 -12.38 11.68 16.55
N THR A 297 -12.55 10.38 16.36
CA THR A 297 -13.50 9.54 17.11
C THR A 297 -12.77 8.33 17.71
N PRO A 298 -13.30 7.67 18.75
CA PRO A 298 -12.67 6.44 19.28
C PRO A 298 -12.43 5.39 18.18
N ASN A 299 -13.40 5.20 17.28
CA ASN A 299 -13.28 4.30 16.13
C ASN A 299 -12.17 4.74 15.17
N ALA A 300 -12.04 6.04 14.89
CA ALA A 300 -10.94 6.55 14.06
C ALA A 300 -9.58 6.40 14.75
N MET A 301 -9.52 6.49 16.09
CA MET A 301 -8.30 6.21 16.85
C MET A 301 -7.93 4.73 16.81
N GLY A 302 -8.90 3.83 16.95
CA GLY A 302 -8.69 2.40 16.73
C GLY A 302 -8.18 2.13 15.31
N LEU A 303 -8.75 2.79 14.30
CA LEU A 303 -8.32 2.68 12.92
C LEU A 303 -6.87 3.17 12.73
N ALA A 304 -6.50 4.28 13.37
CA ALA A 304 -5.14 4.80 13.37
C ALA A 304 -4.15 3.80 13.98
N VAL A 305 -4.48 3.16 15.11
CA VAL A 305 -3.65 2.08 15.68
C VAL A 305 -3.53 0.92 14.70
N LEU A 306 -4.62 0.48 14.09
CA LEU A 306 -4.59 -0.61 13.10
C LEU A 306 -3.75 -0.26 11.87
N GLN A 307 -3.78 0.98 11.40
CA GLN A 307 -2.93 1.46 10.30
C GLN A 307 -1.44 1.46 10.68
N ILE A 308 -1.11 1.89 11.89
CA ILE A 308 0.26 1.82 12.43
C ILE A 308 0.70 0.36 12.50
N VAL A 309 -0.09 -0.53 13.10
CA VAL A 309 0.20 -1.97 13.18
C VAL A 309 0.38 -2.56 11.79
N THR A 310 -0.58 -2.39 10.89
CA THR A 310 -0.53 -2.91 9.51
C THR A 310 0.73 -2.46 8.78
N SER A 311 1.07 -1.17 8.88
CA SER A 311 2.26 -0.60 8.23
C SER A 311 3.54 -1.20 8.79
N ASN A 312 3.63 -1.39 10.10
CA ASN A 312 4.81 -1.98 10.75
C ASN A 312 4.95 -3.47 10.48
N VAL A 313 3.84 -4.23 10.50
CA VAL A 313 3.82 -5.63 10.10
C VAL A 313 4.27 -5.79 8.65
N ARG A 314 3.79 -4.95 7.73
CA ARG A 314 4.24 -4.99 6.33
C ARG A 314 5.74 -4.79 6.22
N ARG A 315 6.25 -3.78 6.91
CA ARG A 315 7.68 -3.45 6.90
C ARG A 315 8.53 -4.58 7.50
N LEU A 316 8.03 -5.26 8.54
CA LEU A 316 8.67 -6.43 9.12
C LEU A 316 8.76 -7.59 8.12
N VAL A 317 7.66 -7.87 7.40
CA VAL A 317 7.64 -8.89 6.34
C VAL A 317 8.66 -8.55 5.23
N LEU A 318 8.72 -7.28 4.81
CA LEU A 318 9.66 -6.80 3.80
C LEU A 318 11.13 -6.81 4.27
N SER A 319 11.39 -6.64 5.57
CA SER A 319 12.76 -6.62 6.10
C SER A 319 13.34 -8.01 6.35
N HIS A 320 12.53 -9.07 6.26
CA HIS A 320 12.90 -10.45 6.57
C HIS A 320 13.50 -10.64 7.98
N VAL A 321 13.20 -9.72 8.91
CA VAL A 321 13.58 -9.85 10.32
C VAL A 321 12.68 -10.91 10.96
N ASP A 322 13.25 -11.74 11.83
CA ASP A 322 12.50 -12.78 12.52
C ASP A 322 11.39 -12.14 13.39
N PRO A 323 10.10 -12.46 13.16
CA PRO A 323 8.99 -11.95 13.97
C PRO A 323 9.16 -12.22 15.48
N ALA A 324 9.81 -13.33 15.85
CA ALA A 324 10.04 -13.68 17.25
C ALA A 324 10.96 -12.67 17.97
N GLU A 325 11.93 -12.08 17.26
CA GLU A 325 12.85 -11.07 17.80
C GLU A 325 12.16 -9.73 18.11
N VAL A 326 11.00 -9.47 17.49
CA VAL A 326 10.17 -8.28 17.70
C VAL A 326 8.92 -8.55 18.52
N GLY A 327 8.87 -9.68 19.22
CA GLY A 327 7.80 -10.00 20.17
C GLY A 327 6.54 -10.60 19.55
N LEU A 328 6.51 -10.87 18.23
CA LEU A 328 5.43 -11.64 17.62
C LEU A 328 5.73 -13.14 17.77
N GLN A 329 5.03 -13.78 18.71
CA GLN A 329 5.13 -15.23 18.92
C GLN A 329 4.14 -15.99 18.03
N ASP A 330 4.50 -17.21 17.64
CA ASP A 330 3.74 -18.08 16.74
C ASP A 330 2.24 -18.12 17.02
N GLY A 331 1.42 -17.50 16.15
CA GLY A 331 -0.04 -17.70 16.03
C GLY A 331 -0.92 -17.55 17.28
N GLN A 332 -0.35 -17.20 18.45
CA GLN A 332 -1.02 -17.15 19.76
C GLN A 332 -1.02 -15.74 20.36
N ASP A 333 -0.55 -14.75 19.61
CA ASP A 333 -0.51 -13.36 20.04
C ASP A 333 -1.91 -12.79 20.30
N GLN A 334 -2.05 -12.03 21.38
CA GLN A 334 -3.28 -11.33 21.75
C GLN A 334 -3.69 -10.31 20.69
N LEU A 335 -2.72 -9.73 19.98
CA LEU A 335 -2.97 -8.82 18.86
C LEU A 335 -3.69 -9.56 17.72
N ILE A 336 -3.23 -10.75 17.34
CA ILE A 336 -3.85 -11.55 16.28
C ILE A 336 -5.29 -11.89 16.66
N GLN A 337 -5.52 -12.31 17.90
CA GLN A 337 -6.87 -12.61 18.40
C GLN A 337 -7.78 -11.38 18.37
N ALA A 338 -7.28 -10.20 18.74
CA ALA A 338 -8.04 -8.96 18.65
C ALA A 338 -8.40 -8.60 17.20
N LEU A 339 -7.45 -8.72 16.27
CA LEU A 339 -7.69 -8.50 14.84
C LEU A 339 -8.74 -9.47 14.29
N GLU A 340 -8.64 -10.75 14.65
CA GLU A 340 -9.63 -11.78 14.27
C GLU A 340 -11.02 -11.51 14.87
N HIS A 341 -11.10 -10.95 16.07
CA HIS A 341 -12.36 -10.56 16.68
C HIS A 341 -12.99 -9.34 16.01
N LEU A 342 -12.20 -8.39 15.50
CA LEU A 342 -12.69 -7.18 14.82
C LEU A 342 -13.28 -7.46 13.44
N ILE A 343 -12.73 -8.43 12.70
CA ILE A 343 -13.15 -8.73 11.32
C ILE A 343 -14.66 -9.02 11.19
N PRO A 344 -15.28 -9.93 11.97
CA PRO A 344 -16.70 -10.21 11.84
C PRO A 344 -17.62 -9.05 12.27
N LEU A 345 -17.11 -7.99 12.91
CA LEU A 345 -17.93 -6.89 13.42
C LEU A 345 -18.34 -5.86 12.35
N GLY A 346 -17.80 -5.95 11.14
CA GLY A 346 -18.07 -5.01 10.06
C GLY A 346 -17.91 -5.64 8.68
N THR A 347 -18.69 -6.68 8.38
CA THR A 347 -18.58 -7.41 7.11
C THR A 347 -19.23 -6.68 5.94
N LYS A 348 -20.15 -5.73 6.20
CA LYS A 348 -20.87 -4.96 5.18
C LYS A 348 -20.49 -3.49 5.23
N ARG A 349 -20.46 -2.82 4.06
CA ARG A 349 -20.16 -1.37 3.95
C ARG A 349 -21.09 -0.47 4.79
N THR A 350 -22.29 -0.95 5.08
CA THR A 350 -23.27 -0.24 5.91
C THR A 350 -22.97 -0.32 7.40
N ASP A 351 -22.07 -1.22 7.81
CA ASP A 351 -21.77 -1.44 9.23
C ASP A 351 -20.91 -0.29 9.77
N PRO A 352 -21.19 0.21 10.99
CA PRO A 352 -20.46 1.35 11.57
C PRO A 352 -18.98 1.05 11.83
N LEU A 353 -18.60 -0.22 11.89
CA LEU A 353 -17.23 -0.69 12.14
C LEU A 353 -16.56 -1.22 10.86
N PHE A 354 -17.17 -1.03 9.68
CA PHE A 354 -16.65 -1.55 8.42
C PHE A 354 -15.18 -1.17 8.20
N SER A 355 -14.81 0.10 8.41
CA SER A 355 -13.42 0.56 8.23
C SER A 355 -12.44 -0.12 9.19
N LEU A 356 -12.84 -0.36 10.44
CA LEU A 356 -12.03 -1.09 11.43
C LEU A 356 -11.85 -2.55 11.04
N SER A 357 -12.94 -3.21 10.64
CA SER A 357 -12.91 -4.59 10.16
C SER A 357 -12.06 -4.75 8.90
N LEU A 358 -12.19 -3.82 7.95
CA LEU A 358 -11.40 -3.80 6.71
C LEU A 358 -9.91 -3.66 7.01
N GLN A 359 -9.53 -2.73 7.88
CA GLN A 359 -8.13 -2.55 8.25
C GLN A 359 -7.59 -3.73 9.06
N ALA A 360 -8.39 -4.34 9.94
CA ALA A 360 -7.99 -5.55 10.67
C ALA A 360 -7.77 -6.74 9.73
N ALA A 361 -8.63 -6.90 8.71
CA ALA A 361 -8.44 -7.89 7.66
C ALA A 361 -7.14 -7.65 6.88
N ALA A 362 -6.87 -6.40 6.50
CA ALA A 362 -5.63 -6.01 5.82
C ALA A 362 -4.39 -6.28 6.68
N ALA A 363 -4.44 -6.01 7.98
CA ALA A 363 -3.34 -6.29 8.91
C ALA A 363 -2.95 -7.77 8.93
N ILE A 364 -3.94 -8.66 8.99
CA ILE A 364 -3.70 -10.11 8.97
C ILE A 364 -3.24 -10.59 7.59
N GLU A 365 -3.80 -10.06 6.50
CA GLU A 365 -3.40 -10.44 5.14
C GLU A 365 -1.94 -10.08 4.88
N VAL A 366 -1.55 -8.86 5.22
CA VAL A 366 -0.17 -8.37 5.12
C VAL A 366 0.77 -9.11 6.07
N GLY A 367 0.29 -9.44 7.28
CA GLY A 367 1.08 -10.12 8.30
C GLY A 367 1.12 -11.63 8.19
N MET A 368 0.51 -12.22 7.17
CA MET A 368 0.35 -13.67 7.06
C MET A 368 1.67 -14.42 7.25
N GLU A 369 2.75 -13.95 6.63
CA GLU A 369 4.07 -14.60 6.72
C GLU A 369 4.77 -14.35 8.06
N ALA A 370 4.53 -13.18 8.68
CA ALA A 370 5.09 -12.86 9.99
C ALA A 370 4.36 -13.59 11.13
N PHE A 371 3.04 -13.69 11.05
CA PHE A 371 2.20 -14.32 12.06
C PHE A 371 2.20 -15.85 11.99
N TYR A 372 2.40 -16.39 10.78
CA TYR A 372 2.41 -17.82 10.51
C TYR A 372 3.60 -18.16 9.59
N PRO A 373 4.81 -18.30 10.15
CA PRO A 373 6.02 -18.46 9.35
C PRO A 373 6.02 -19.72 8.47
N SER A 374 5.38 -20.81 8.91
CA SER A 374 5.34 -22.04 8.13
C SER A 374 4.16 -22.07 7.14
N SER A 375 4.41 -22.58 5.94
CA SER A 375 3.34 -22.81 4.94
C SER A 375 2.27 -23.77 5.44
N GLN A 376 2.61 -24.69 6.37
CA GLN A 376 1.63 -25.58 6.99
C GLN A 376 0.67 -24.80 7.89
N GLN A 377 1.17 -23.96 8.81
CA GLN A 377 0.33 -23.11 9.66
C GLN A 377 -0.57 -22.19 8.84
N ARG A 378 -0.05 -21.57 7.77
CA ARG A 378 -0.85 -20.72 6.88
C ARG A 378 -1.94 -21.51 6.18
N THR A 379 -1.64 -22.74 5.75
CA THR A 379 -2.61 -23.64 5.12
C THR A 379 -3.67 -24.09 6.10
N ASP A 380 -3.30 -24.46 7.32
CA ASP A 380 -4.22 -24.87 8.37
C ASP A 380 -5.14 -23.71 8.79
N MET A 381 -4.59 -22.49 8.88
CA MET A 381 -5.38 -21.29 9.11
C MET A 381 -6.36 -21.01 7.97
N LEU A 382 -5.87 -21.07 6.72
CA LEU A 382 -6.71 -20.87 5.54
C LEU A 382 -7.87 -21.87 5.51
N THR A 383 -7.60 -23.18 5.62
CA THR A 383 -8.63 -24.25 5.54
C THR A 383 -9.62 -24.19 6.69
N THR A 384 -9.15 -23.98 7.93
CA THR A 384 -10.02 -23.86 9.12
C THR A 384 -11.00 -22.69 8.99
N ARG A 385 -10.58 -21.59 8.35
CA ARG A 385 -11.36 -20.36 8.25
C ARG A 385 -12.34 -20.31 7.08
N MET A 386 -12.24 -21.23 6.12
CA MET A 386 -13.20 -21.26 4.99
C MET A 386 -14.62 -21.64 5.41
N GLY A 387 -14.75 -22.46 6.45
CA GLY A 387 -16.04 -22.94 6.95
C GLY A 387 -16.81 -23.78 5.91
N HIS A 388 -18.14 -23.75 6.02
CA HIS A 388 -19.05 -24.49 5.14
C HIS A 388 -19.83 -23.53 4.23
N GLY A 389 -20.18 -23.98 3.02
CA GLY A 389 -21.03 -23.21 2.10
C GLY A 389 -20.47 -21.88 1.60
N ALA A 390 -19.17 -21.81 1.34
CA ALA A 390 -18.56 -20.61 0.79
C ALA A 390 -18.96 -20.36 -0.68
N THR A 391 -18.76 -19.13 -1.14
CA THR A 391 -18.75 -18.79 -2.56
C THR A 391 -17.31 -18.77 -3.06
N LEU A 392 -17.02 -19.48 -4.15
CA LEU A 392 -15.71 -19.50 -4.81
C LEU A 392 -15.75 -18.60 -6.05
N GLU A 393 -14.77 -17.73 -6.21
CA GLU A 393 -14.53 -16.99 -7.45
C GLU A 393 -13.17 -17.40 -8.01
N PHE A 394 -13.20 -18.10 -9.15
CA PHE A 394 -12.02 -18.35 -9.95
C PHE A 394 -11.81 -17.16 -10.88
N GLN A 395 -10.83 -16.32 -10.57
CA GLN A 395 -10.49 -15.14 -11.34
C GLN A 395 -9.22 -15.42 -12.15
N LEU A 396 -9.28 -15.25 -13.47
CA LEU A 396 -8.15 -15.44 -14.38
C LEU A 396 -7.92 -14.17 -15.20
N ARG A 397 -6.65 -13.84 -15.49
CA ARG A 397 -6.34 -12.89 -16.58
C ARG A 397 -6.79 -13.54 -17.89
N TRP A 398 -7.46 -12.81 -18.78
CA TRP A 398 -8.07 -13.45 -19.95
C TRP A 398 -7.79 -12.72 -21.26
N PRO A 399 -7.19 -13.37 -22.27
CA PRO A 399 -6.60 -14.73 -22.23
C PRO A 399 -5.37 -14.79 -21.31
N VAL A 400 -5.06 -15.97 -20.77
CA VAL A 400 -3.79 -16.15 -20.04
C VAL A 400 -2.68 -16.33 -21.05
N GLN A 401 -1.71 -15.42 -21.03
CA GLN A 401 -0.51 -15.50 -21.85
C GLN A 401 0.72 -15.76 -20.98
N GLU A 402 1.55 -16.70 -21.42
CA GLU A 402 2.86 -16.99 -20.85
C GLU A 402 3.91 -16.88 -21.95
N ARG A 403 4.88 -15.97 -21.79
CA ARG A 403 5.99 -15.74 -22.74
C ARG A 403 5.53 -15.62 -24.21
N GLU A 404 4.51 -14.78 -24.45
CA GLU A 404 3.89 -14.48 -25.76
C GLU A 404 3.01 -15.58 -26.38
N GLN A 405 2.78 -16.70 -25.70
CA GLN A 405 1.83 -17.73 -26.13
C GLN A 405 0.66 -17.86 -25.15
N GLU A 406 -0.52 -18.16 -25.66
CA GLU A 406 -1.66 -18.49 -24.82
C GLU A 406 -1.42 -19.84 -24.14
N ASP A 407 -1.68 -19.91 -22.83
CA ASP A 407 -1.60 -21.17 -22.08
C ASP A 407 -3.00 -21.85 -22.06
N PRO A 408 -3.21 -22.92 -22.85
CA PRO A 408 -4.51 -23.56 -22.98
C PRO A 408 -4.96 -24.28 -21.70
N ARG A 409 -4.06 -24.48 -20.72
CA ARG A 409 -4.41 -25.12 -19.44
C ARG A 409 -5.47 -24.31 -18.69
N TYR A 410 -5.44 -22.98 -18.78
CA TYR A 410 -6.40 -22.12 -18.09
C TYR A 410 -7.79 -22.15 -18.71
N GLU A 411 -7.89 -22.22 -20.04
CA GLU A 411 -9.17 -22.44 -20.72
C GLU A 411 -9.74 -23.81 -20.34
N ARG A 412 -8.90 -24.85 -20.41
CA ARG A 412 -9.29 -26.20 -20.01
C ARG A 412 -9.75 -26.24 -18.55
N LEU A 413 -9.08 -25.52 -17.65
CA LEU A 413 -9.44 -25.43 -16.24
C LEU A 413 -10.87 -24.94 -16.05
N ILE A 414 -11.24 -23.84 -16.69
CA ILE A 414 -12.60 -23.30 -16.57
C ILE A 414 -13.63 -24.29 -17.10
N LEU A 415 -13.37 -24.93 -18.25
CA LEU A 415 -14.28 -25.94 -18.81
C LEU A 415 -14.46 -27.15 -17.89
N VAL A 416 -13.36 -27.67 -17.32
CA VAL A 416 -13.40 -28.80 -16.38
C VAL A 416 -14.13 -28.41 -15.10
N LEU A 417 -13.89 -27.21 -14.56
CA LEU A 417 -14.57 -26.71 -13.37
C LEU A 417 -16.07 -26.53 -13.59
N GLN A 418 -16.49 -25.98 -14.73
CA GLN A 418 -17.92 -25.88 -15.07
C GLN A 418 -18.57 -27.26 -15.14
N LEU A 419 -17.90 -28.23 -15.76
CA LEU A 419 -18.39 -29.60 -15.82
C LEU A 419 -18.49 -30.24 -14.42
N ALA A 420 -17.51 -29.99 -13.54
CA ALA A 420 -17.55 -30.44 -12.15
C ALA A 420 -18.73 -29.81 -11.39
N CYS A 421 -18.96 -28.51 -11.54
CA CYS A 421 -20.11 -27.82 -10.93
C CYS A 421 -21.45 -28.42 -11.39
N ILE A 422 -21.59 -28.75 -12.68
CA ILE A 422 -22.79 -29.41 -13.21
C ILE A 422 -22.99 -30.80 -12.58
N LYS A 423 -21.92 -31.58 -12.45
CA LYS A 423 -21.98 -32.94 -11.88
C LYS A 423 -22.36 -32.93 -10.39
N GLU A 424 -21.78 -32.01 -9.63
CA GLU A 424 -22.02 -31.88 -8.19
C GLU A 424 -23.29 -31.07 -7.86
N GLY A 425 -23.93 -30.46 -8.87
CA GLY A 425 -25.12 -29.63 -8.70
C GLY A 425 -24.84 -28.27 -8.04
N PHE A 426 -23.62 -27.74 -8.18
CA PHE A 426 -23.26 -26.42 -7.67
C PHE A 426 -23.83 -25.31 -8.55
N GLU A 427 -24.36 -24.27 -7.89
CA GLU A 427 -24.71 -23.03 -8.56
C GLU A 427 -23.44 -22.40 -9.14
N HIS A 428 -23.44 -22.05 -10.41
CA HIS A 428 -22.25 -21.45 -11.04
C HIS A 428 -22.59 -20.51 -12.19
N ALA A 429 -21.75 -19.49 -12.38
CA ALA A 429 -21.87 -18.53 -13.48
C ALA A 429 -20.50 -18.12 -14.00
N LEU A 430 -20.39 -18.04 -15.33
CA LEU A 430 -19.21 -17.54 -16.02
C LEU A 430 -19.44 -16.07 -16.44
N ARG A 431 -18.50 -15.19 -16.13
CA ARG A 431 -18.52 -13.75 -16.47
C ARG A 431 -17.13 -13.32 -16.88
N GLY A 432 -16.99 -12.38 -17.80
CA GLY A 432 -15.67 -11.87 -18.17
C GLY A 432 -15.69 -10.94 -19.37
N THR A 433 -14.55 -10.29 -19.57
CA THR A 433 -14.27 -9.43 -20.73
C THR A 433 -12.93 -9.84 -21.29
N TRP A 434 -12.87 -10.05 -22.60
CA TRP A 434 -11.62 -10.35 -23.30
C TRP A 434 -10.60 -9.22 -23.13
N GLY A 435 -9.33 -9.58 -22.91
CA GLY A 435 -8.24 -8.63 -22.64
C GLY A 435 -8.19 -8.12 -21.20
N VAL A 436 -9.13 -8.54 -20.33
CA VAL A 436 -9.21 -8.09 -18.94
C VAL A 436 -9.17 -9.31 -18.01
N CYS A 437 -10.26 -10.05 -17.92
CA CYS A 437 -10.41 -11.12 -16.96
C CYS A 437 -11.59 -12.05 -17.27
N LEU A 438 -11.50 -13.28 -16.76
CA LEU A 438 -12.56 -14.26 -16.75
C LEU A 438 -12.80 -14.69 -15.30
N HIS A 439 -14.07 -14.81 -14.94
CA HIS A 439 -14.55 -15.17 -13.62
C HIS A 439 -15.51 -16.35 -13.72
N LEU A 440 -15.19 -17.44 -13.02
CA LEU A 440 -16.16 -18.49 -12.72
C LEU A 440 -16.54 -18.36 -11.24
N VAL A 441 -17.79 -17.96 -10.98
CA VAL A 441 -18.35 -17.88 -9.63
C VAL A 441 -19.11 -19.18 -9.35
N VAL A 442 -18.86 -19.79 -8.19
CA VAL A 442 -19.45 -21.07 -7.76
C VAL A 442 -19.98 -20.93 -6.34
N GLY A 443 -21.26 -21.24 -6.13
CA GLY A 443 -21.90 -21.29 -4.82
C GLY A 443 -21.88 -22.71 -4.25
N LEU A 444 -21.22 -22.91 -3.12
CA LEU A 444 -21.20 -24.21 -2.44
C LEU A 444 -22.40 -24.34 -1.48
N PRO A 445 -23.03 -25.53 -1.37
CA PRO A 445 -24.08 -25.77 -0.39
C PRO A 445 -23.58 -25.59 1.04
N SER A 446 -24.42 -25.07 1.94
CA SER A 446 -24.08 -24.85 3.36
C SER A 446 -23.77 -26.14 4.15
N THR A 447 -24.09 -27.30 3.59
CA THR A 447 -23.78 -28.62 4.17
C THR A 447 -22.37 -29.11 3.83
N GLN A 448 -21.71 -28.52 2.84
CA GLN A 448 -20.39 -28.97 2.39
C GLN A 448 -19.27 -28.18 3.05
N SER A 449 -18.23 -28.90 3.48
CA SER A 449 -16.96 -28.32 3.91
C SER A 449 -16.26 -27.72 2.70
N THR A 450 -15.99 -26.42 2.75
CA THR A 450 -15.32 -25.70 1.65
C THR A 450 -13.91 -26.26 1.41
N ALA A 451 -13.20 -26.60 2.49
CA ALA A 451 -11.87 -27.18 2.41
C ALA A 451 -11.89 -28.56 1.72
N ASP A 452 -12.90 -29.38 1.98
CA ASP A 452 -13.03 -30.71 1.36
C ASP A 452 -13.31 -30.59 -0.14
N VAL A 453 -14.22 -29.69 -0.53
CA VAL A 453 -14.50 -29.40 -1.94
C VAL A 453 -13.24 -28.94 -2.66
N LEU A 454 -12.46 -28.04 -2.04
CA LEU A 454 -11.22 -27.55 -2.63
C LEU A 454 -10.14 -28.64 -2.74
N THR A 455 -9.97 -29.46 -1.70
CA THR A 455 -8.94 -30.51 -1.66
C THR A 455 -9.27 -31.74 -2.51
N GLN A 456 -10.55 -31.99 -2.82
CA GLN A 456 -10.99 -33.14 -3.60
C GLN A 456 -11.43 -32.70 -4.99
N CYS A 457 -12.63 -32.12 -5.11
CA CYS A 457 -13.27 -31.79 -6.39
C CYS A 457 -12.46 -30.77 -7.22
N ILE A 458 -12.01 -29.69 -6.59
CA ILE A 458 -11.27 -28.63 -7.29
C ILE A 458 -9.83 -29.08 -7.58
N ALA A 459 -9.19 -29.78 -6.65
CA ALA A 459 -7.86 -30.35 -6.87
C ALA A 459 -7.82 -31.29 -8.08
N GLU A 460 -8.79 -32.21 -8.17
CA GLU A 460 -8.94 -33.11 -9.30
C GLU A 460 -9.17 -32.35 -10.61
N SER A 461 -10.00 -31.30 -10.58
CA SER A 461 -10.28 -30.46 -11.75
C SER A 461 -9.01 -29.74 -12.24
N ILE A 462 -8.21 -29.21 -11.32
CA ILE A 462 -6.94 -28.54 -11.63
C ILE A 462 -5.93 -29.53 -12.20
N GLN A 463 -5.85 -30.73 -11.64
CA GLN A 463 -4.98 -31.79 -12.16
C GLN A 463 -5.39 -32.22 -13.58
N GLN A 464 -6.70 -32.41 -13.83
CA GLN A 464 -7.22 -32.75 -15.15
C GLN A 464 -6.98 -31.65 -16.20
N ALA A 465 -6.94 -30.39 -15.77
CA ALA A 465 -6.60 -29.27 -16.63
C ALA A 465 -5.12 -29.25 -17.06
N GLY A 466 -4.25 -30.01 -16.37
CA GLY A 466 -2.83 -30.16 -16.69
C GLY A 466 -1.89 -29.41 -15.75
N PHE A 467 -2.38 -28.94 -14.60
CA PHE A 467 -1.54 -28.36 -13.56
C PHE A 467 -1.05 -29.47 -12.61
N ALA A 468 0.26 -29.68 -12.55
CA ALA A 468 0.84 -30.71 -11.70
C ALA A 468 1.01 -30.21 -10.25
N GLY A 469 0.69 -31.06 -9.27
CA GLY A 469 1.05 -30.81 -7.87
C GLY A 469 0.27 -29.70 -7.17
N TRP A 470 -0.89 -29.30 -7.70
CA TRP A 470 -1.74 -28.32 -7.02
C TRP A 470 -2.28 -28.88 -5.70
N LYS A 471 -2.27 -28.02 -4.68
CA LYS A 471 -2.83 -28.32 -3.37
C LYS A 471 -3.43 -27.05 -2.78
N VAL A 472 -4.43 -27.22 -1.92
CA VAL A 472 -4.90 -26.13 -1.07
C VAL A 472 -3.79 -25.77 -0.11
N ALA A 473 -3.04 -24.71 -0.41
CA ALA A 473 -2.01 -24.19 0.47
C ALA A 473 -1.86 -22.69 0.29
N ALA A 474 -1.60 -22.01 1.40
CA ALA A 474 -1.31 -20.59 1.40
C ALA A 474 0.14 -20.36 0.90
N GLY A 475 0.30 -19.46 -0.08
CA GLY A 475 1.59 -19.12 -0.69
C GLY A 475 1.53 -19.08 -2.21
N ALA A 476 2.67 -18.75 -2.84
CA ALA A 476 2.80 -18.66 -4.28
C ALA A 476 2.62 -20.05 -4.94
N GLN A 477 1.60 -20.16 -5.78
CA GLN A 477 1.31 -21.30 -6.65
C GLN A 477 0.88 -20.76 -8.01
N GLU A 478 0.89 -21.60 -9.06
CA GLU A 478 0.37 -21.20 -10.38
C GLU A 478 -1.08 -20.69 -10.29
N VAL A 479 -1.89 -21.32 -9.43
CA VAL A 479 -3.25 -20.87 -9.08
C VAL A 479 -3.30 -20.67 -7.56
N SER A 480 -3.15 -19.42 -7.13
CA SER A 480 -3.12 -19.08 -5.71
C SER A 480 -4.53 -19.05 -5.11
N ILE A 481 -4.63 -19.27 -3.79
CA ILE A 481 -5.90 -19.24 -3.06
C ILE A 481 -5.87 -18.15 -1.99
N THR A 482 -6.94 -17.38 -1.91
CA THR A 482 -7.06 -16.27 -0.95
C THR A 482 -8.43 -16.27 -0.31
N LEU A 483 -8.45 -16.29 1.02
CA LEU A 483 -9.66 -16.12 1.81
C LEU A 483 -10.08 -14.64 1.80
N GLN A 484 -11.23 -14.32 1.21
CA GLN A 484 -11.80 -12.98 1.24
C GLN A 484 -12.61 -12.78 2.51
N ARG A 485 -12.31 -11.70 3.22
CA ARG A 485 -12.99 -11.31 4.47
C ARG A 485 -14.00 -10.19 4.27
N HIS A 486 -13.98 -9.60 3.08
CA HIS A 486 -14.85 -8.51 2.65
C HIS A 486 -15.29 -8.79 1.22
N LEU A 487 -16.55 -8.48 0.92
CA LEU A 487 -17.06 -8.53 -0.44
C LEU A 487 -16.49 -7.38 -1.29
N HIS A 488 -16.33 -6.22 -0.67
CA HIS A 488 -16.00 -4.98 -1.37
C HIS A 488 -14.52 -4.62 -1.22
N TRP A 489 -13.77 -4.80 -2.30
CA TRP A 489 -12.35 -4.44 -2.40
C TRP A 489 -12.02 -4.04 -3.85
N ASN A 490 -10.89 -3.37 -4.05
CA ASN A 490 -10.47 -2.90 -5.36
C ASN A 490 -9.82 -4.05 -6.16
N ARG A 491 -10.57 -4.57 -7.14
CA ARG A 491 -10.13 -5.70 -7.99
C ARG A 491 -8.88 -5.38 -8.80
N VAL A 492 -8.80 -4.17 -9.35
CA VAL A 492 -7.67 -3.74 -10.19
C VAL A 492 -6.40 -3.65 -9.35
N GLU A 493 -6.49 -2.98 -8.21
CA GLU A 493 -5.36 -2.81 -7.30
C GLU A 493 -4.84 -4.16 -6.80
N LYS A 494 -5.74 -5.05 -6.35
CA LYS A 494 -5.33 -6.37 -5.84
C LYS A 494 -4.70 -7.25 -6.93
N MET A 495 -5.19 -7.21 -8.17
CA MET A 495 -4.55 -7.88 -9.31
C MET A 495 -3.17 -7.32 -9.69
N GLY A 496 -2.88 -6.07 -9.31
CA GLY A 496 -1.55 -5.46 -9.47
C GLY A 496 -0.54 -5.96 -8.43
N HIS A 497 -1.02 -6.35 -7.25
CA HIS A 497 -0.17 -6.85 -6.16
C HIS A 497 -0.05 -8.39 -6.17
N ASP A 498 -1.12 -9.10 -6.52
CA ASP A 498 -1.12 -10.56 -6.56
C ASP A 498 -0.29 -11.04 -7.77
N SER A 499 0.73 -11.87 -7.51
CA SER A 499 1.47 -12.53 -8.57
C SER A 499 0.67 -13.68 -9.20
N GLY A 500 0.95 -13.96 -10.48
CA GLY A 500 0.31 -15.04 -11.23
C GLY A 500 -0.73 -14.59 -12.25
N SER A 501 -1.38 -15.59 -12.86
CA SER A 501 -2.39 -15.40 -13.91
C SER A 501 -3.78 -15.93 -13.51
N GLY A 502 -3.88 -16.59 -12.36
CA GLY A 502 -5.12 -17.15 -11.83
C GLY A 502 -5.18 -17.20 -10.31
N TRP A 503 -6.37 -16.92 -9.77
CA TRP A 503 -6.64 -16.82 -8.34
C TRP A 503 -7.97 -17.50 -7.99
N ILE A 504 -8.00 -18.20 -6.86
CA ILE A 504 -9.19 -18.74 -6.24
C ILE A 504 -9.49 -17.87 -5.03
N ARG A 505 -10.58 -17.10 -5.10
CA ARG A 505 -11.04 -16.25 -4.01
C ARG A 505 -12.18 -16.95 -3.29
N VAL A 506 -11.98 -17.22 -2.01
CA VAL A 506 -12.97 -17.91 -1.17
C VAL A 506 -13.69 -16.88 -0.32
N TYR A 507 -14.99 -16.72 -0.51
CA TYR A 507 -15.86 -15.89 0.32
C TYR A 507 -16.65 -16.79 1.27
N PRO A 508 -16.31 -16.84 2.57
CA PRO A 508 -17.11 -17.57 3.54
C PRO A 508 -18.57 -17.10 3.52
N GLN A 509 -19.50 -17.98 3.87
CA GLN A 509 -20.93 -17.69 3.87
C GLN A 509 -21.30 -16.44 4.69
N ALA A 510 -20.56 -16.16 5.78
CA ALA A 510 -20.76 -14.99 6.61
C ALA A 510 -20.32 -13.66 5.96
N VAL A 511 -19.50 -13.73 4.91
CA VAL A 511 -18.95 -12.57 4.18
C VAL A 511 -19.82 -12.21 2.99
N ALA A 512 -20.14 -13.19 2.13
CA ALA A 512 -20.93 -12.95 0.92
C ALA A 512 -21.65 -14.22 0.46
N THR A 513 -22.85 -14.02 -0.08
CA THR A 513 -23.59 -15.06 -0.80
C THR A 513 -23.14 -15.14 -2.27
N TYR A 514 -23.57 -16.20 -2.95
CA TYR A 514 -23.34 -16.37 -4.39
C TYR A 514 -23.81 -15.15 -5.20
N ASP A 515 -25.04 -14.68 -4.93
CA ASP A 515 -25.63 -13.53 -5.62
C ASP A 515 -24.87 -12.23 -5.34
N ASP A 516 -24.41 -12.02 -4.09
CA ASP A 516 -23.64 -10.84 -3.72
C ASP A 516 -22.33 -10.73 -4.52
N VAL A 517 -21.59 -11.84 -4.61
CA VAL A 517 -20.34 -11.92 -5.40
C VAL A 517 -20.65 -11.72 -6.88
N LEU A 518 -21.71 -12.33 -7.39
CA LEU A 518 -22.09 -12.22 -8.79
C LEU A 518 -22.46 -10.78 -9.18
N VAL A 519 -23.16 -10.03 -8.31
CA VAL A 519 -23.47 -8.61 -8.53
C VAL A 519 -22.19 -7.78 -8.67
N GLU A 520 -21.22 -7.98 -7.78
CA GLU A 520 -19.94 -7.27 -7.81
C GLU A 520 -19.10 -7.62 -9.04
N VAL A 521 -19.05 -8.90 -9.42
CA VAL A 521 -18.36 -9.35 -10.64
C VAL A 521 -19.03 -8.76 -11.88
N ASN A 522 -20.37 -8.76 -11.96
CA ASN A 522 -21.09 -8.14 -13.08
C ASN A 522 -20.82 -6.64 -13.19
N ALA A 523 -20.78 -5.92 -12.05
CA ALA A 523 -20.46 -4.50 -12.03
C ALA A 523 -19.03 -4.25 -12.54
N PHE A 524 -18.06 -5.05 -12.10
CA PHE A 524 -16.67 -4.96 -12.56
C PHE A 524 -16.53 -5.23 -14.06
N VAL A 525 -17.14 -6.32 -14.55
CA VAL A 525 -17.13 -6.69 -15.97
C VAL A 525 -17.82 -5.61 -16.82
N GLY A 526 -18.95 -5.07 -16.36
CA GLY A 526 -19.68 -4.00 -17.06
C GLY A 526 -18.87 -2.71 -17.21
N GLN A 527 -18.11 -2.32 -16.18
CA GLN A 527 -17.22 -1.16 -16.24
C GLN A 527 -16.13 -1.31 -17.32
N HIS A 528 -15.59 -2.53 -17.48
CA HIS A 528 -14.49 -2.79 -18.40
C HIS A 528 -14.94 -3.21 -19.81
N ALA A 529 -16.17 -3.71 -19.96
CA ALA A 529 -16.79 -3.92 -21.26
C ALA A 529 -17.05 -2.58 -22.00
N SER A 530 -17.25 -1.51 -21.24
CA SER A 530 -17.56 -0.16 -21.77
C SER A 530 -16.34 0.61 -22.28
N GLY A 531 -15.12 0.20 -21.90
CA GLY A 531 -13.86 0.86 -22.29
C GLY A 531 -13.14 0.18 -23.47
N ALA A 532 -13.73 -0.86 -24.05
CA ALA A 532 -13.19 -1.63 -25.18
C ALA A 532 -13.89 -1.33 -26.53
N MET A 533 -14.71 -0.28 -26.58
CA MET A 533 -15.11 0.41 -27.83
C MET A 533 -14.35 1.73 -27.93
#